data_AF-A0A7W3R756-F1
#
_entry.id   AF-A0A7W3R756-F1
#
_cell.length_a   1.000
_cell.length_b   1.000
_cell.length_c   1.000
_cell.angle_alpha   90.00
_cell.angle_beta   90.00
_cell.angle_gamma   90.00
#
_symmetry.space_group_name_H-M   'P 1'
#
loop_
_entity.id
_entity.type
_entity.pdbx_description
1 polymer ?
#
loop_
_entity_poly.entity_id
_entity_poly.type
_entity_poly.pdbx_seq_one_letter_code
_entity_poly.pdbx_strand_id
1 'polypeptide(L)'
;MITTAEERSRALNTLAAVLRGQGYRVLMTGYHLIITDQDGRKAEVWAQRRASDNGRLWFTRAGGAPICEATQTMNAVVAVKGMLAAEAGSTP
;
A
#
# COMPACT_ATOMS: atom_id res chain seq x y z
N MET A 1 -13.81 -10.20 18.74
CA MET A 1 -13.58 -8.82 18.27
C MET A 1 -12.36 -8.85 17.38
N ILE A 2 -12.45 -8.41 16.13
CA ILE A 2 -11.26 -8.26 15.28
C ILE A 2 -10.48 -7.08 15.83
N THR A 3 -9.22 -7.30 16.19
CA THR A 3 -8.35 -6.25 16.70
C THR A 3 -7.90 -5.32 15.58
N THR A 4 -7.54 -4.09 15.94
CA THR A 4 -7.06 -3.08 14.97
C THR A 4 -5.80 -3.53 14.21
N ALA A 5 -5.02 -4.44 14.80
CA ALA A 5 -3.86 -5.07 14.17
C ALA A 5 -4.28 -6.09 13.11
N GLU A 6 -5.34 -6.87 13.35
CA GLU A 6 -5.87 -7.84 12.38
C GLU A 6 -6.49 -7.14 11.16
N GLU A 7 -7.20 -6.02 11.35
CA GLU A 7 -7.74 -5.22 10.24
C GLU A 7 -6.63 -4.68 9.32
N ARG A 8 -5.55 -4.16 9.92
CA ARG A 8 -4.37 -3.67 9.21
C ARG A 8 -3.69 -4.77 8.42
N SER A 9 -3.40 -5.89 9.09
CA SER A 9 -2.77 -7.03 8.46
C SER A 9 -3.62 -7.59 7.33
N ARG A 10 -4.94 -7.68 7.51
CA ARG A 10 -5.85 -8.16 6.46
C ARG A 10 -5.83 -7.25 5.23
N ALA A 11 -5.93 -5.94 5.42
CA ALA A 11 -5.90 -4.98 4.30
C ALA A 11 -4.59 -5.06 3.50
N LEU A 12 -3.44 -5.11 4.18
CA LEU A 12 -2.14 -5.24 3.53
C LEU A 12 -1.99 -6.59 2.82
N ASN A 13 -2.45 -7.69 3.43
CA ASN A 13 -2.41 -9.00 2.79
C ASN A 13 -3.30 -9.06 1.54
N THR A 14 -4.48 -8.44 1.57
CA THR A 14 -5.35 -8.34 0.38
C THR A 14 -4.67 -7.56 -0.74
N LEU A 15 -4.07 -6.40 -0.42
CA LEU A 15 -3.31 -5.62 -1.39
C LEU A 15 -2.12 -6.41 -1.95
N ALA A 16 -1.37 -7.09 -1.08
CA ALA A 16 -0.23 -7.93 -1.47
C ALA A 16 -0.65 -9.06 -2.42
N ALA A 17 -1.76 -9.74 -2.14
CA ALA A 17 -2.27 -10.83 -2.95
C ALA A 17 -2.63 -10.36 -4.37
N VAL A 18 -3.30 -9.20 -4.49
CA VAL A 18 -3.67 -8.64 -5.79
C VAL A 18 -2.42 -8.24 -6.59
N LEU A 19 -1.44 -7.59 -5.96
CA LEU A 19 -0.20 -7.18 -6.62
C LEU A 19 0.67 -8.37 -7.04
N ARG A 20 0.77 -9.41 -6.19
CA ARG A 20 1.47 -10.66 -6.54
C ARG A 20 0.81 -11.35 -7.73
N GLY A 21 -0.53 -11.38 -7.78
CA GLY A 21 -1.27 -11.90 -8.92
C GLY A 21 -1.02 -11.14 -10.23
N GLN A 22 -0.53 -9.91 -10.15
CA GLN A 22 -0.16 -9.07 -11.30
C GLN A 22 1.35 -9.13 -11.64
N GLY A 23 2.12 -9.98 -10.96
CA GLY A 23 3.55 -10.17 -11.23
C GLY A 23 4.49 -9.25 -10.45
N TYR A 24 3.97 -8.42 -9.54
CA TYR A 24 4.82 -7.59 -8.68
C TYR A 24 5.43 -8.40 -7.53
N ARG A 25 6.67 -8.07 -7.18
CA ARG A 25 7.30 -8.61 -5.96
C ARG A 25 6.82 -7.80 -4.77
N VAL A 26 6.27 -8.46 -3.76
CA VAL A 26 5.75 -7.80 -2.55
C VAL A 26 6.41 -8.35 -1.30
N LEU A 27 7.07 -7.48 -0.55
CA LEU A 27 7.64 -7.74 0.78
C LEU A 27 6.79 -7.03 1.83
N MET A 28 6.35 -7.76 2.86
CA MET A 28 5.58 -7.19 3.97
C MET A 28 6.44 -7.22 5.24
N THR A 29 6.54 -6.09 5.92
CA THR A 29 7.30 -5.91 7.17
C THR A 29 6.39 -5.23 8.18
N GLY A 30 5.70 -6.01 9.02
CA GLY A 30 4.73 -5.48 9.98
C GLY A 30 3.54 -4.81 9.26
N TYR A 31 3.37 -3.49 9.48
CA TYR A 31 2.32 -2.69 8.84
C TYR A 31 2.80 -1.91 7.60
N HIS A 32 3.92 -2.34 7.03
CA HIS A 32 4.55 -1.75 5.86
C HIS A 32 4.64 -2.79 4.74
N LEU A 33 4.37 -2.36 3.51
CA LEU A 33 4.37 -3.19 2.31
C LEU A 33 5.22 -2.50 1.25
N ILE A 34 6.26 -3.20 0.82
CA ILE A 34 7.20 -2.77 -0.21
C ILE A 34 6.88 -3.55 -1.48
N ILE A 35 6.51 -2.83 -2.54
CA ILE A 35 6.25 -3.35 -3.86
C ILE A 35 7.49 -3.10 -4.72
N THR A 36 7.91 -4.09 -5.50
CA THR A 36 8.98 -3.94 -6.48
C THR A 36 8.50 -4.46 -7.83
N ASP A 37 8.68 -3.64 -8.86
CA ASP A 37 8.40 -3.99 -10.25
C ASP A 37 9.59 -4.77 -10.87
N GLN A 38 9.36 -5.37 -12.05
CA GLN A 38 10.37 -6.07 -12.84
C GLN A 38 11.54 -5.15 -13.23
N ASP A 39 11.28 -3.86 -13.42
CA ASP A 39 12.30 -2.82 -13.65
C ASP A 39 13.09 -2.43 -12.39
N GLY A 40 12.85 -3.08 -11.24
CA GLY A 40 13.52 -2.78 -9.98
C GLY A 40 12.99 -1.54 -9.25
N ARG A 41 11.97 -0.87 -9.80
CA ARG A 41 11.30 0.30 -9.18
C ARG A 41 10.58 -0.13 -7.92
N LYS A 42 10.57 0.73 -6.90
CA LYS A 42 9.98 0.44 -5.59
C LYS A 42 8.85 1.39 -5.26
N ALA A 43 7.80 0.87 -4.65
CA ALA A 43 6.74 1.66 -4.03
C ALA A 43 6.50 1.16 -2.61
N GLU A 44 6.33 2.08 -1.68
CA GLU A 44 6.14 1.78 -0.26
C GLU A 44 4.76 2.23 0.20
N VAL A 45 4.06 1.32 0.88
CA VAL A 45 2.68 1.52 1.35
C VAL A 45 2.56 1.09 2.81
N TRP A 46 1.96 1.93 3.63
CA TRP A 46 1.63 1.62 5.03
C TRP A 46 0.13 1.55 5.22
N ALA A 47 -0.32 0.79 6.23
CA ALA A 47 -1.71 0.80 6.70
C ALA A 47 -1.80 1.51 8.06
N GLN A 48 -2.36 2.72 8.07
CA GLN A 48 -2.44 3.57 9.25
C GLN A 48 -3.89 3.97 9.53
N ARG A 49 -4.29 3.96 10.81
CA ARG A 49 -5.60 4.52 11.21
C ARG A 49 -5.45 6.02 11.34
N ARG A 50 -6.40 6.76 10.76
CA ARG A 50 -6.43 8.22 10.83
C ARG A 50 -7.52 8.65 11.79
N ALA A 51 -7.12 9.23 12.92
CA ALA A 51 -8.06 9.67 13.96
C ALA A 51 -9.06 10.71 13.41
N SER A 52 -8.58 11.58 12.51
CA SER A 52 -9.40 12.59 11.82
C SER A 52 -10.52 12.01 10.96
N ASP A 53 -10.41 10.75 10.51
CA ASP A 53 -11.40 10.07 9.67
C ASP A 53 -12.24 9.08 10.48
N ASN A 54 -12.65 9.46 11.70
CA ASN A 54 -13.37 8.57 12.63
C ASN A 54 -12.61 7.27 12.92
N GLY A 55 -11.27 7.33 12.91
CA GLY A 55 -10.42 6.17 13.08
C GLY A 55 -10.48 5.19 11.91
N ARG A 56 -10.88 5.58 10.70
CA ARG A 56 -10.83 4.68 9.54
C ARG A 56 -9.39 4.29 9.20
N LEU A 57 -9.24 3.11 8.60
CA LEU A 57 -7.96 2.62 8.14
C LEU A 57 -7.68 3.14 6.72
N TRP A 58 -6.48 3.68 6.52
CA TRP A 58 -6.03 4.26 5.25
C TRP A 58 -4.72 3.63 4.81
N PHE A 59 -4.58 3.50 3.50
CA PHE A 59 -3.28 3.29 2.87
C PHE A 59 -2.58 4.64 2.74
N THR A 60 -1.31 4.68 3.14
CA THR A 60 -0.48 5.87 3.05
C THR A 60 0.82 5.55 2.30
N ARG A 61 1.36 6.54 1.60
CA ARG A 61 2.69 6.45 0.96
C ARG A 61 3.79 6.89 1.93
N ALA A 62 5.03 6.85 1.46
CA ALA A 62 6.19 7.36 2.19
C ALA A 62 5.94 8.80 2.66
N GLY A 63 6.29 9.08 3.91
CA GLY A 63 6.00 10.37 4.55
C GLY A 63 4.56 10.53 5.05
N GLY A 64 3.73 9.47 5.06
CA GLY A 64 2.40 9.46 5.68
C GLY A 64 1.32 10.16 4.85
N ALA A 65 1.58 10.48 3.58
CA ALA A 65 0.58 11.08 2.71
C ALA A 65 -0.53 10.06 2.38
N PRO A 66 -1.82 10.43 2.54
CA PRO A 66 -2.94 9.52 2.34
C PRO A 66 -3.11 9.18 0.87
N ILE A 67 -3.36 7.91 0.58
CA ILE A 67 -3.69 7.40 -0.76
C ILE A 67 -5.21 7.20 -0.86
N CYS A 68 -5.74 6.23 -0.11
CA CYS A 68 -7.16 5.92 -0.07
C CYS A 68 -7.50 5.11 1.19
N GLU A 69 -8.79 4.95 1.47
CA GLU A 69 -9.26 4.05 2.53
C GLU A 69 -8.88 2.59 2.24
N ALA A 70 -8.59 1.83 3.29
CA ALA A 70 -8.11 0.45 3.18
C ALA A 70 -9.14 -0.53 2.61
N THR A 71 -10.42 -0.16 2.64
CA THR A 71 -11.50 -0.91 1.99
C THR A 71 -11.46 -0.78 0.46
N GLN A 72 -10.82 0.27 -0.06
CA GLN A 72 -10.74 0.56 -1.50
C GLN A 72 -9.48 -0.06 -2.11
N THR A 73 -9.32 -1.39 -1.99
CA THR A 73 -8.10 -2.11 -2.41
C THR A 73 -7.71 -1.83 -3.86
N MET A 74 -8.66 -1.79 -4.79
CA MET A 74 -8.35 -1.52 -6.20
C MET A 74 -7.83 -0.10 -6.43
N ASN A 75 -8.33 0.90 -5.69
CA ASN A 75 -7.82 2.26 -5.75
C ASN A 75 -6.38 2.33 -5.23
N ALA A 76 -6.06 1.54 -4.19
CA ALA A 76 -4.69 1.41 -3.70
C ALA A 76 -3.76 0.80 -4.76
N VAL A 77 -4.21 -0.22 -5.49
CA VAL A 77 -3.43 -0.84 -6.60
C VAL A 77 -3.15 0.19 -7.70
N VAL A 78 -4.15 0.96 -8.12
CA VAL A 78 -3.97 2.01 -9.14
C VAL A 78 -2.96 3.06 -8.67
N ALA A 79 -3.06 3.50 -7.42
CA ALA A 79 -2.11 4.45 -6.85
C ALA A 79 -0.68 3.89 -6.77
N VAL A 80 -0.50 2.63 -6.37
CA VAL A 80 0.80 1.95 -6.35
C VAL A 80 1.42 1.91 -7.75
N LYS A 81 0.63 1.58 -8.77
CA LYS A 81 1.10 1.61 -10.16
C LYS A 81 1.52 3.01 -10.59
N GLY A 82 0.74 4.03 -10.23
CA GLY A 82 1.08 5.42 -10.47
C GLY A 82 2.40 5.83 -9.80
N MET A 83 2.65 5.38 -8.57
CA MET A 83 3.91 5.60 -7.86
C MET A 83 5.09 4.94 -8.57
N LEU A 84 4.95 3.66 -8.95
CA LEU A 84 5.98 2.93 -9.70
C LEU A 84 6.29 3.61 -11.04
N ALA A 85 5.29 4.16 -11.73
CA ALA A 85 5.48 4.92 -12.95
C ALA A 85 6.17 6.27 -12.71
N ALA A 86 5.87 6.96 -11.61
CA ALA A 86 6.49 8.25 -11.27
C ALA A 86 7.97 8.11 -10.88
N GLU A 87 8.36 7.01 -10.22
CA GLU A 87 9.77 6.68 -9.94
C GLU A 87 10.59 6.51 -11.22
N ALA A 88 9.96 6.14 -12.35
CA ALA A 88 10.62 6.08 -13.66
C ALA A 88 11.04 7.45 -14.22
N GLY A 89 10.34 8.52 -13.80
CA GLY A 89 10.60 9.89 -14.24
C GLY A 89 11.60 10.66 -13.38
N SER A 90 12.08 10.05 -12.28
CA SER A 90 13.02 10.66 -11.34
C SER A 90 14.43 10.09 -11.53
N THR A 91 15.00 10.26 -12.73
CA THR A 91 16.44 10.04 -12.96
C THR A 91 17.09 11.38 -13.34
N PRO A 92 18.11 11.86 -12.59
CA PRO A 92 18.88 13.05 -12.95
C PRO A 92 19.77 12.85 -14.19
#